data_AF-A0A829GL63-F1
#
_entry.id   AF-A0A829GL63-F1
#
_cell.length_a   1.000
_cell.length_b   1.000
_cell.length_c   1.000
_cell.angle_alpha   90.00
_cell.angle_beta   90.00
_cell.angle_gamma   90.00
#
_symmetry.space_group_name_H-M   'P 1'
#
loop_
_entity.id
_entity.type
_entity.pdbx_description
1 polymer ?
#
loop_
_entity_poly.entity_id
_entity_poly.type
_entity_poly.pdbx_seq_one_letter_code
_entity_poly.pdbx_strand_id
1 'polypeptide(L)'
;PTINVPFSHVNIEGTGVKSTGTLSLNGASYVISGNVEDTNGKPNGQNYHTEVNPDGLLSYITQTDGTTQMHTSMISMGVLVLTDLVGGLGNSAKYITSTFNAHDAVDYYHVDAGLETANAKNINITYFRHGSIVNVGFDFDMKDNNAWKKLADIRPGYKPFGKIWAQVIGNTDVRGAVAVVYAQSGGWYMFPSLGNTNNYHGTFTFTTQDDYPTGDVVIK
;
A
#
# COMPACT_ATOMS: atom_id res chain seq x y z
N PRO A 1 -34.26 -8.89 15.48
CA PRO A 1 -34.49 -8.19 16.77
C PRO A 1 -34.01 -6.75 16.68
N THR A 2 -34.74 -5.81 17.29
CA THR A 2 -34.29 -4.43 17.46
C THR A 2 -34.26 -4.15 18.96
N ILE A 3 -33.09 -3.84 19.50
CA ILE A 3 -32.88 -3.43 20.89
C ILE A 3 -32.34 -2.01 20.87
N ASN A 4 -32.84 -1.14 21.74
CA ASN A 4 -32.30 0.21 21.91
C ASN A 4 -32.26 0.52 23.42
N VAL A 5 -31.06 0.71 23.94
CA VAL A 5 -30.78 0.94 25.36
C VAL A 5 -30.09 2.30 25.50
N PRO A 6 -30.78 3.33 26.01
CA PRO A 6 -30.12 4.57 26.35
C PRO A 6 -29.21 4.40 27.58
N PHE A 7 -28.13 5.16 27.62
CA PHE A 7 -27.27 5.28 28.80
C PHE A 7 -26.91 6.76 29.02
N SER A 8 -26.61 7.14 30.26
CA SER A 8 -26.27 8.51 30.60
C SER A 8 -25.19 8.56 31.68
N HIS A 9 -24.24 9.49 31.52
CA HIS A 9 -23.12 9.74 32.42
C HIS A 9 -22.31 8.48 32.77
N VAL A 10 -22.19 7.55 31.83
CA VAL A 10 -21.41 6.33 32.00
C VAL A 10 -19.94 6.64 31.75
N ASN A 11 -19.05 6.13 32.60
CA ASN A 11 -17.62 6.31 32.41
C ASN A 11 -17.15 5.59 31.15
N ILE A 12 -16.38 6.28 30.32
CA ILE A 12 -15.64 5.62 29.23
C ILE A 12 -14.46 4.87 29.88
N GLU A 13 -14.44 3.55 29.71
CA GLU A 13 -13.44 2.68 30.35
C GLU A 13 -12.01 3.12 30.02
N GLY A 14 -11.12 3.06 31.02
CA GLY A 14 -9.72 3.49 30.89
C GLY A 14 -9.52 5.01 30.85
N THR A 15 -10.60 5.80 30.99
CA THR A 15 -10.55 7.26 31.01
C THR A 15 -11.25 7.83 32.26
N GLY A 16 -11.07 9.14 32.50
CA GLY A 16 -11.84 9.88 33.51
C GLY A 16 -13.07 10.59 32.95
N VAL A 17 -13.37 10.45 31.66
CA VAL A 17 -14.47 11.16 30.99
C VAL A 17 -15.74 10.32 30.96
N LYS A 18 -16.88 11.00 30.82
CA LYS A 18 -18.21 10.37 30.81
C LYS A 18 -18.79 10.36 29.40
N SER A 19 -19.88 9.63 29.24
CA SER A 19 -20.67 9.60 28.02
C SER A 19 -22.15 9.38 28.26
N THR A 20 -22.95 10.05 27.44
CA THR A 20 -24.39 9.82 27.28
C THR A 20 -24.69 9.45 25.83
N GLY A 21 -25.55 8.47 25.62
CA GLY A 21 -25.83 7.95 24.29
C GLY A 21 -26.82 6.78 24.26
N THR A 22 -26.72 5.99 23.21
CA THR A 22 -27.55 4.82 22.95
C THR A 22 -26.72 3.65 22.48
N LEU A 23 -27.06 2.47 22.98
CA LEU A 23 -26.60 1.17 22.48
C LEU A 23 -27.77 0.53 21.74
N SER A 24 -27.60 0.25 20.46
CA SER A 24 -28.64 -0.33 19.61
C SER A 24 -28.18 -1.63 18.97
N LEU A 25 -29.08 -2.60 18.88
CA LEU A 25 -28.93 -3.77 18.01
C LEU A 25 -30.01 -3.67 16.94
N ASN A 26 -29.62 -3.59 15.67
CA ASN A 26 -30.53 -3.48 14.54
C ASN A 26 -30.23 -4.58 13.52
N GLY A 27 -31.04 -5.64 13.52
CA GLY A 27 -30.78 -6.80 12.69
C GLY A 27 -29.48 -7.50 13.13
N ALA A 28 -28.48 -7.51 12.24
CA ALA A 28 -27.15 -8.07 12.49
C ALA A 28 -26.11 -6.99 12.88
N SER A 29 -26.50 -5.72 13.00
CA SER A 29 -25.62 -4.64 13.42
C SER A 29 -25.75 -4.34 14.91
N TYR A 30 -24.61 -4.10 15.56
CA TYR A 30 -24.48 -3.56 16.90
C TYR A 30 -23.88 -2.15 16.82
N VAL A 31 -24.54 -1.15 17.40
CA VAL A 31 -24.16 0.26 17.31
C VAL A 31 -24.12 0.88 18.69
N ILE A 32 -23.07 1.61 19.01
CA ILE A 32 -23.01 2.54 20.14
C ILE A 32 -22.81 3.94 19.58
N SER A 33 -23.64 4.90 19.95
CA SER A 33 -23.48 6.30 19.57
C SER A 33 -23.80 7.21 20.73
N GLY A 34 -23.01 8.27 20.90
CA GLY A 34 -23.16 9.17 22.03
C GLY A 34 -22.31 10.41 21.90
N ASN A 35 -22.37 11.24 22.92
CA ASN A 35 -21.51 12.42 23.10
C ASN A 35 -20.48 12.13 24.20
N VAL A 36 -19.31 12.75 24.05
CA VAL A 36 -18.26 12.75 25.06
C VAL A 36 -18.55 13.89 26.03
N GLU A 37 -18.43 13.60 27.31
CA GLU A 37 -18.66 14.54 28.40
C GLU A 37 -17.39 14.74 29.22
N ASP A 38 -17.27 15.88 29.91
CA ASP A 38 -16.26 16.07 30.93
C ASP A 38 -16.52 15.17 32.17
N THR A 39 -15.62 15.25 33.16
CA THR A 39 -15.72 14.50 34.43
C THR A 39 -17.01 14.82 35.22
N ASN A 40 -17.62 15.99 34.97
CA ASN A 40 -18.84 16.44 35.61
C ASN A 40 -20.11 16.06 34.84
N GLY A 41 -19.97 15.37 33.70
CA GLY A 41 -21.10 14.97 32.86
C GLY A 41 -21.60 16.06 31.92
N LYS A 42 -20.79 17.10 31.65
CA LYS A 42 -21.14 18.15 30.69
C LYS A 42 -20.62 17.79 29.29
N PRO A 43 -21.45 17.81 28.23
CA PRO A 43 -21.00 17.52 26.88
C PRO A 43 -19.88 18.48 26.43
N ASN A 44 -18.85 17.93 25.79
CA ASN A 44 -17.73 18.70 25.24
C ASN A 44 -17.91 19.08 23.75
N GLY A 45 -19.04 18.68 23.15
CA GLY A 45 -19.39 18.92 21.74
C GLY A 45 -18.96 17.81 20.78
N GLN A 46 -18.16 16.84 21.22
CA GLN A 46 -17.76 15.70 20.39
C GLN A 46 -18.81 14.59 20.47
N ASN A 47 -19.08 14.01 19.31
CA ASN A 47 -19.90 12.81 19.17
C ASN A 47 -19.02 11.64 18.74
N TYR A 48 -19.40 10.43 19.11
CA TYR A 48 -18.78 9.21 18.60
C TYR A 48 -19.83 8.23 18.13
N HIS A 49 -19.38 7.32 17.28
CA HIS A 49 -20.19 6.25 16.73
C HIS A 49 -19.28 5.05 16.50
N THR A 50 -19.69 3.89 17.01
CA THR A 50 -19.05 2.61 16.76
C THR A 50 -20.11 1.64 16.29
N GLU A 51 -19.91 1.02 15.13
CA GLU A 51 -20.76 0.00 14.55
C GLU A 51 -19.95 -1.27 14.28
N VAL A 52 -20.54 -2.41 14.60
CA VAL A 52 -20.08 -3.73 14.18
C VAL A 52 -21.23 -4.41 13.44
N ASN A 53 -20.99 -4.86 12.21
CA ASN A 53 -21.97 -5.51 11.36
C ASN A 53 -21.29 -6.62 10.52
N PRO A 54 -22.03 -7.39 9.70
CA PRO A 54 -21.44 -8.46 8.89
C PRO A 54 -20.36 -8.00 7.90
N ASP A 55 -20.38 -6.72 7.49
CA ASP A 55 -19.37 -6.15 6.59
C ASP A 55 -18.10 -5.73 7.36
N GLY A 56 -18.18 -5.55 8.68
CA GLY A 56 -17.03 -5.35 9.56
C GLY A 56 -17.27 -4.37 10.72
N LEU A 57 -16.32 -3.49 10.96
CA LEU A 57 -16.33 -2.49 12.04
C LEU A 57 -16.12 -1.10 11.47
N LEU A 58 -16.90 -0.12 11.95
CA LEU A 58 -16.70 1.30 11.74
C LEU A 58 -16.66 2.00 13.10
N SER A 59 -15.70 2.88 13.31
CA SER A 59 -15.62 3.72 14.51
C SER A 59 -15.16 5.12 14.13
N TYR A 60 -15.84 6.15 14.63
CA TYR A 60 -15.37 7.52 14.52
C TYR A 60 -15.71 8.36 15.76
N ILE A 61 -14.92 9.42 15.95
CA ILE A 61 -15.20 10.53 16.87
C ILE A 61 -15.15 11.85 16.09
N THR A 62 -16.01 12.80 16.42
CA THR A 62 -16.06 14.12 15.78
C THR A 62 -15.20 15.15 16.51
N GLN A 63 -14.95 16.26 15.83
CA GLN A 63 -14.60 17.53 16.46
C GLN A 63 -15.73 18.03 17.37
N THR A 64 -15.44 19.09 18.12
CA THR A 64 -16.40 19.75 19.03
C THR A 64 -17.57 20.42 18.32
N ASP A 65 -17.55 20.48 16.98
CA ASP A 65 -18.70 20.88 16.15
C ASP A 65 -19.75 19.77 15.97
N GLY A 66 -19.51 18.59 16.55
CA GLY A 66 -20.43 17.47 16.59
C GLY A 66 -20.64 16.73 15.27
N THR A 67 -19.97 17.13 14.18
CA THR A 67 -20.25 16.61 12.83
C THR A 67 -19.01 16.26 12.04
N THR A 68 -17.92 17.01 12.18
CA THR A 68 -16.68 16.74 11.46
C THR A 68 -15.97 15.56 12.09
N GLN A 69 -15.90 14.43 11.40
CA GLN A 69 -15.14 13.28 11.89
C GLN A 69 -13.66 13.66 12.06
N MET A 70 -13.03 13.29 13.17
CA MET A 70 -11.64 13.61 13.47
C MET A 70 -10.76 12.40 13.22
N HIS A 71 -11.16 11.25 13.77
CA HIS A 71 -10.50 9.98 13.61
C HIS A 71 -11.57 8.98 13.20
N THR A 72 -11.33 8.27 12.09
CA THR A 72 -12.20 7.21 11.61
C THR A 72 -11.37 5.96 11.36
N SER A 73 -11.83 4.84 11.92
CA SER A 73 -11.25 3.52 11.71
C SER A 73 -12.33 2.61 11.16
N MET A 74 -12.04 1.97 10.04
CA MET A 74 -12.92 0.99 9.41
C MET A 74 -12.13 -0.28 9.14
N ILE A 75 -12.68 -1.43 9.52
CA ILE A 75 -12.18 -2.74 9.12
C ILE A 75 -13.33 -3.37 8.35
N SER A 76 -13.14 -3.68 7.07
CA SER A 76 -14.18 -4.33 6.28
C SER A 76 -13.57 -5.28 5.27
N MET A 77 -14.10 -6.51 5.23
CA MET A 77 -13.73 -7.53 4.22
C MET A 77 -12.21 -7.71 4.04
N GLY A 78 -11.43 -7.68 5.13
CA GLY A 78 -9.97 -7.85 5.10
C GLY A 78 -9.17 -6.59 4.78
N VAL A 79 -9.81 -5.43 4.73
CA VAL A 79 -9.18 -4.11 4.51
C VAL A 79 -9.34 -3.25 5.76
N LEU A 80 -8.23 -2.69 6.24
CA LEU A 80 -8.20 -1.65 7.27
C LEU A 80 -8.09 -0.28 6.59
N VAL A 81 -9.03 0.62 6.89
CA VAL A 81 -9.02 2.01 6.44
C VAL A 81 -8.94 2.91 7.66
N LEU A 82 -7.89 3.72 7.73
CA LEU A 82 -7.69 4.72 8.78
C LEU A 82 -7.75 6.10 8.15
N THR A 83 -8.59 6.98 8.68
CA THR A 83 -8.75 8.35 8.18
C THR A 83 -8.63 9.34 9.33
N ASP A 84 -7.75 10.32 9.15
CA ASP A 84 -7.51 11.40 10.10
C ASP A 84 -7.80 12.76 9.48
N LEU A 85 -8.48 13.62 10.23
CA LEU A 85 -8.69 15.02 9.90
C LEU A 85 -7.38 15.79 10.05
N VAL A 86 -6.97 16.47 8.99
CA VAL A 86 -5.74 17.30 8.97
C VAL A 86 -6.00 18.79 8.85
N GLY A 87 -7.26 19.20 8.66
CA GLY A 87 -7.64 20.61 8.74
C GLY A 87 -9.05 20.88 8.23
N GLY A 88 -9.55 22.09 8.51
CA GLY A 88 -10.92 22.50 8.17
C GLY A 88 -11.99 21.87 9.07
N LEU A 89 -13.25 22.26 8.83
CA LEU A 89 -14.45 21.75 9.50
C LEU A 89 -15.61 21.64 8.51
N GLY A 90 -16.58 20.79 8.82
CA GLY A 90 -17.75 20.46 8.00
C GLY A 90 -17.35 20.19 6.55
N ASN A 91 -17.93 20.95 5.63
CA ASN A 91 -17.68 20.81 4.19
C ASN A 91 -16.27 21.25 3.75
N SER A 92 -15.51 21.92 4.61
CA SER A 92 -14.11 22.34 4.34
C SER A 92 -13.07 21.37 4.91
N ALA A 93 -13.52 20.29 5.55
CA ALA A 93 -12.67 19.30 6.17
C ALA A 93 -11.76 18.61 5.14
N LYS A 94 -10.49 18.42 5.52
CA LYS A 94 -9.45 17.77 4.75
C LYS A 94 -8.94 16.57 5.53
N TYR A 95 -8.79 15.44 4.85
CA TYR A 95 -8.46 14.18 5.46
C TYR A 95 -7.23 13.56 4.81
N ILE A 96 -6.48 12.78 5.60
CA ILE A 96 -5.53 11.80 5.09
C ILE A 96 -6.13 10.43 5.36
N THR A 97 -6.15 9.58 4.34
CA THR A 97 -6.64 8.20 4.44
C THR A 97 -5.53 7.23 4.10
N SER A 98 -5.32 6.26 4.99
CA SER A 98 -4.46 5.09 4.77
C SER A 98 -5.33 3.86 4.58
N THR A 99 -5.03 3.05 3.57
CA THR A 99 -5.68 1.76 3.31
C THR A 99 -4.63 0.67 3.44
N PHE A 100 -4.95 -0.38 4.19
CA PHE A 100 -4.10 -1.54 4.39
C PHE A 100 -4.89 -2.81 4.08
N ASN A 101 -4.36 -3.60 3.16
CA ASN A 101 -4.80 -4.93 2.77
C ASN A 101 -3.77 -5.96 3.27
N ALA A 102 -4.21 -7.19 3.53
CA ALA A 102 -3.30 -8.29 3.88
C ALA A 102 -2.13 -8.45 2.90
N HIS A 103 -2.35 -8.18 1.62
CA HIS A 103 -1.30 -8.23 0.60
C HIS A 103 -0.17 -7.20 0.82
N ASP A 104 -0.42 -6.09 1.53
CA ASP A 104 0.58 -5.07 1.83
C ASP A 104 1.68 -5.57 2.80
N ALA A 105 1.38 -6.59 3.60
CA ALA A 105 2.30 -7.17 4.59
C ALA A 105 3.01 -8.44 4.11
N VAL A 106 2.88 -8.78 2.82
CA VAL A 106 3.44 -9.99 2.23
C VAL A 106 4.67 -9.65 1.38
N ASP A 107 5.71 -10.46 1.51
CA ASP A 107 6.87 -10.45 0.61
C ASP A 107 6.64 -11.38 -0.58
N TYR A 108 6.62 -10.82 -1.78
CA TYR A 108 6.52 -11.55 -3.03
C TYR A 108 7.90 -11.70 -3.66
N TYR A 109 8.17 -12.89 -4.20
CA TYR A 109 9.42 -13.20 -4.87
C TYR A 109 9.19 -13.98 -6.17
N HIS A 110 9.92 -13.58 -7.21
CA HIS A 110 9.93 -14.28 -8.50
C HIS A 110 11.26 -14.14 -9.22
N VAL A 111 11.59 -15.13 -10.06
CA VAL A 111 12.72 -15.02 -11.00
C VAL A 111 12.25 -15.45 -12.38
N ASP A 112 12.30 -14.51 -13.33
CA ASP A 112 12.21 -14.85 -14.75
C ASP A 112 13.62 -15.29 -15.19
N ALA A 113 13.86 -16.60 -15.29
CA ALA A 113 15.20 -17.15 -15.50
C ALA A 113 15.45 -17.67 -16.92
N GLY A 114 16.69 -17.54 -17.39
CA GLY A 114 17.16 -18.14 -18.64
C GLY A 114 16.51 -17.55 -19.89
N LEU A 115 16.03 -16.30 -19.82
CA LEU A 115 15.45 -15.64 -20.98
C LEU A 115 16.56 -15.31 -22.00
N GLU A 116 16.17 -15.27 -23.26
CA GLU A 116 17.06 -15.00 -24.37
C GLU A 116 16.36 -14.17 -25.43
N THR A 117 17.07 -13.19 -25.98
CA THR A 117 16.60 -12.36 -27.10
C THR A 117 17.62 -12.41 -28.23
N ALA A 118 17.36 -11.70 -29.33
CA ALA A 118 18.34 -11.54 -30.39
C ALA A 118 19.65 -10.86 -29.92
N ASN A 119 19.58 -10.00 -28.88
CA ASN A 119 20.68 -9.11 -28.48
C ASN A 119 21.30 -9.50 -27.12
N ALA A 120 20.62 -10.33 -26.32
CA ALA A 120 21.06 -10.74 -25.00
C ALA A 120 20.72 -12.20 -24.71
N LYS A 121 21.46 -12.85 -23.81
CA LYS A 121 21.24 -14.24 -23.34
C LYS A 121 21.46 -14.31 -21.83
N ASN A 122 21.14 -15.47 -21.25
CA ASN A 122 21.29 -15.72 -19.81
C ASN A 122 20.60 -14.64 -18.98
N ILE A 123 19.49 -14.10 -19.49
CA ILE A 123 18.78 -13.00 -18.85
C ILE A 123 18.01 -13.60 -17.68
N ASN A 124 18.36 -13.17 -16.47
CA ASN A 124 17.62 -13.42 -15.25
C ASN A 124 17.11 -12.09 -14.69
N ILE A 125 15.81 -12.04 -14.37
CA ILE A 125 15.21 -10.88 -13.72
C ILE A 125 14.61 -11.35 -12.40
N THR A 126 15.20 -10.90 -11.31
CA THR A 126 14.77 -11.24 -9.95
C THR A 126 13.88 -10.12 -9.41
N TYR A 127 12.67 -10.45 -8.98
CA TYR A 127 11.72 -9.52 -8.40
C TYR A 127 11.50 -9.83 -6.93
N PHE A 128 11.48 -8.77 -6.12
CA PHE A 128 11.06 -8.81 -4.73
C PHE A 128 10.10 -7.63 -4.48
N ARG A 129 8.93 -7.86 -3.89
CA ARG A 129 7.97 -6.80 -3.57
C ARG A 129 7.47 -6.92 -2.13
N HIS A 130 7.48 -5.82 -1.41
CA HIS A 130 6.82 -5.64 -0.11
C HIS A 130 5.90 -4.42 -0.18
N GLY A 131 4.59 -4.62 -0.09
CA GLY A 131 3.62 -3.55 -0.27
C GLY A 131 3.78 -2.83 -1.62
N SER A 132 4.02 -1.53 -1.58
CA SER A 132 4.29 -0.72 -2.78
C SER A 132 5.77 -0.65 -3.18
N ILE A 133 6.69 -1.24 -2.41
CA ILE A 133 8.13 -1.19 -2.68
C ILE A 133 8.55 -2.43 -3.45
N VAL A 134 9.25 -2.23 -4.56
CA VAL A 134 9.80 -3.29 -5.40
C VAL A 134 11.31 -3.15 -5.46
N ASN A 135 12.02 -4.25 -5.28
CA ASN A 135 13.40 -4.43 -5.69
C ASN A 135 13.43 -5.34 -6.91
N VAL A 136 14.11 -4.91 -7.96
CA VAL A 136 14.35 -5.75 -9.15
C VAL A 136 15.84 -5.85 -9.42
N GLY A 137 16.31 -7.08 -9.61
CA GLY A 137 17.67 -7.42 -10.00
C GLY A 137 17.69 -7.88 -11.45
N PHE A 138 18.73 -7.50 -12.19
CA PHE A 138 19.00 -7.97 -13.54
C PHE A 138 20.35 -8.65 -13.57
N ASP A 139 20.44 -9.76 -14.28
CA ASP A 139 21.67 -10.42 -14.68
C ASP A 139 21.53 -10.79 -16.17
N PHE A 140 22.47 -10.38 -17.02
CA PHE A 140 22.45 -10.77 -18.42
C PHE A 140 23.81 -10.67 -19.09
N ASP A 141 23.94 -11.44 -20.17
CA ASP A 141 25.05 -11.34 -21.12
C ASP A 141 24.58 -10.70 -22.42
N MET A 142 25.44 -9.90 -23.01
CA MET A 142 25.16 -9.24 -24.28
C MET A 142 25.79 -9.98 -25.46
N LYS A 143 25.02 -10.09 -26.55
CA LYS A 143 25.45 -10.71 -27.82
C LYS A 143 25.92 -9.68 -28.84
N ASP A 144 25.48 -8.43 -28.70
CA ASP A 144 25.80 -7.35 -29.63
C ASP A 144 25.91 -5.99 -28.91
N ASN A 145 26.22 -4.92 -29.66
CA ASN A 145 26.41 -3.56 -29.16
C ASN A 145 25.20 -2.64 -29.40
N ASN A 146 24.03 -3.21 -29.69
CA ASN A 146 22.86 -2.39 -30.02
C ASN A 146 22.22 -1.78 -28.77
N ALA A 147 21.99 -0.47 -28.82
CA ALA A 147 21.24 0.22 -27.78
C ALA A 147 19.72 0.03 -27.92
N TRP A 148 19.00 0.31 -26.83
CA TRP A 148 17.54 0.38 -26.77
C TRP A 148 16.82 -0.94 -27.11
N LYS A 149 17.33 -2.04 -26.56
CA LYS A 149 16.77 -3.38 -26.83
C LYS A 149 15.96 -3.90 -25.65
N LYS A 150 14.81 -4.49 -25.95
CA LYS A 150 13.94 -5.14 -24.97
C LYS A 150 14.61 -6.41 -24.46
N LEU A 151 14.67 -6.57 -23.15
CA LEU A 151 15.11 -7.78 -22.45
C LEU A 151 13.92 -8.72 -22.20
N ALA A 152 12.82 -8.19 -21.67
CA ALA A 152 11.63 -8.94 -21.32
C ALA A 152 10.40 -8.02 -21.22
N ASP A 153 9.21 -8.61 -21.16
CA ASP A 153 8.03 -7.92 -20.61
C ASP A 153 8.18 -7.72 -19.11
N ILE A 154 7.60 -6.65 -18.56
CA ILE A 154 7.57 -6.45 -17.11
C ILE A 154 6.53 -7.41 -16.53
N ARG A 155 6.95 -8.19 -15.53
CA ARG A 155 6.06 -9.10 -14.80
C ARG A 155 4.87 -8.32 -14.20
N PRO A 156 3.62 -8.79 -14.34
CA PRO A 156 2.47 -8.21 -13.66
C PRO A 156 2.72 -8.11 -12.15
N GLY A 157 2.39 -6.96 -11.56
CA GLY A 157 2.61 -6.66 -10.15
C GLY A 157 3.96 -6.02 -9.83
N TYR A 158 4.80 -5.73 -10.83
CA TYR A 158 6.11 -5.11 -10.62
C TYR A 158 6.36 -3.89 -11.51
N LYS A 159 5.31 -3.34 -12.14
CA LYS A 159 5.45 -2.16 -13.00
C LYS A 159 5.84 -0.92 -12.18
N PRO A 160 6.93 -0.20 -12.51
CA PRO A 160 7.28 1.04 -11.81
C PRO A 160 6.18 2.10 -11.89
N PHE A 161 5.96 2.80 -10.79
CA PHE A 161 5.09 3.97 -10.74
C PHE A 161 5.82 5.20 -11.31
N GLY A 162 5.24 5.82 -12.34
CA GLY A 162 5.82 7.01 -13.01
C GLY A 162 5.96 6.85 -14.52
N LYS A 163 6.41 7.92 -15.20
CA LYS A 163 6.48 7.97 -16.67
C LYS A 163 7.77 7.40 -17.26
N ILE A 164 8.90 7.51 -16.56
CA ILE A 164 10.21 7.05 -17.03
C ILE A 164 10.97 6.52 -15.82
N TRP A 165 11.54 5.32 -15.94
CA TRP A 165 12.36 4.73 -14.89
C TRP A 165 13.60 4.11 -15.52
N ALA A 166 14.79 4.54 -15.10
CA ALA A 166 16.07 4.09 -15.66
C ALA A 166 17.17 4.07 -14.60
N GLN A 167 18.04 3.06 -14.62
CA GLN A 167 19.14 2.90 -13.68
C GLN A 167 20.38 2.32 -14.34
N VAL A 168 21.56 2.83 -13.96
CA VAL A 168 22.85 2.27 -14.37
C VAL A 168 23.16 1.04 -13.52
N ILE A 169 23.52 -0.06 -14.17
CA ILE A 169 24.01 -1.31 -13.59
C ILE A 169 25.46 -1.58 -14.03
N GLY A 170 26.18 -2.33 -13.21
CA GLY A 170 27.60 -2.59 -13.40
C GLY A 170 27.88 -3.80 -14.30
N ASN A 171 29.15 -3.96 -14.63
CA ASN A 171 29.70 -5.16 -15.23
C ASN A 171 30.87 -5.63 -14.36
N THR A 172 30.96 -6.93 -14.09
CA THR A 172 32.07 -7.48 -13.28
C THR A 172 33.22 -8.06 -14.07
N ASP A 173 33.04 -8.26 -15.38
CA ASP A 173 34.08 -8.84 -16.22
C ASP A 173 35.00 -7.76 -16.79
N VAL A 174 34.47 -6.57 -17.06
CA VAL A 174 35.18 -5.48 -17.74
C VAL A 174 35.11 -4.20 -16.92
N ARG A 175 36.29 -3.75 -16.48
CA ARG A 175 36.43 -2.50 -15.71
C ARG A 175 35.84 -1.31 -16.47
N GLY A 176 34.94 -0.58 -15.82
CA GLY A 176 34.33 0.63 -16.35
C GLY A 176 33.19 0.39 -17.34
N ALA A 177 32.87 -0.88 -17.64
CA ALA A 177 31.69 -1.21 -18.41
C ALA A 177 30.43 -1.13 -17.53
N VAL A 178 29.38 -0.51 -18.09
CA VAL A 178 28.08 -0.33 -17.44
C VAL A 178 26.97 -0.59 -18.45
N ALA A 179 25.77 -0.86 -17.99
CA ALA A 179 24.58 -0.79 -18.81
C ALA A 179 23.55 0.05 -18.10
N VAL A 180 22.60 0.61 -18.83
CA VAL A 180 21.41 1.18 -18.21
C VAL A 180 20.24 0.30 -18.56
N VAL A 181 19.47 -0.03 -17.54
CA VAL A 181 18.21 -0.75 -17.64
C VAL A 181 17.09 0.23 -17.35
N TYR A 182 16.02 0.17 -18.13
CA TYR A 182 14.90 1.09 -18.00
C TYR A 182 13.56 0.41 -18.34
N ALA A 183 12.50 0.91 -17.74
CA ALA A 183 11.12 0.47 -18.01
C ALA A 183 10.50 1.39 -19.07
N GLN A 184 9.97 0.80 -20.15
CA GLN A 184 9.24 1.54 -21.18
C GLN A 184 8.17 0.65 -21.80
N SER A 185 6.97 1.20 -22.06
CA SER A 185 5.90 0.51 -22.81
C SER A 185 5.57 -0.92 -22.33
N GLY A 186 5.67 -1.18 -21.01
CA GLY A 186 5.41 -2.49 -20.42
C GLY A 186 6.55 -3.51 -20.53
N GLY A 187 7.73 -3.11 -21.02
CA GLY A 187 8.92 -3.95 -21.09
C GLY A 187 10.11 -3.39 -20.32
N TRP A 188 11.02 -4.29 -19.97
CA TRP A 188 12.38 -3.97 -19.56
C TRP A 188 13.25 -3.83 -20.79
N TYR A 189 13.98 -2.73 -20.87
CA TYR A 189 14.88 -2.43 -21.96
C TYR A 189 16.24 -2.09 -21.40
N MET A 190 17.26 -2.17 -22.26
CA MET A 190 18.62 -1.87 -21.87
C MET A 190 19.41 -1.13 -22.96
N PHE A 191 20.49 -0.48 -22.52
CA PHE A 191 21.56 0.04 -23.36
C PHE A 191 22.92 -0.17 -22.69
N PRO A 192 23.84 -0.99 -23.24
CA PRO A 192 25.14 -1.22 -22.62
C PRO A 192 26.20 -0.24 -23.15
N SER A 193 27.20 0.09 -22.34
CA SER A 193 28.34 0.91 -22.75
C SER A 193 29.29 0.15 -23.68
N LEU A 194 29.30 -1.18 -23.58
CA LEU A 194 30.03 -2.11 -24.44
C LEU A 194 29.08 -3.23 -24.81
N GLY A 195 29.04 -3.65 -26.06
CA GLY A 195 28.06 -4.67 -26.42
C GLY A 195 28.47 -6.07 -26.06
N ASN A 196 29.34 -6.74 -26.84
CA ASN A 196 29.65 -8.16 -26.64
C ASN A 196 30.47 -8.44 -25.36
N THR A 197 29.80 -8.35 -24.21
CA THR A 197 30.32 -8.49 -22.86
C THR A 197 29.32 -9.30 -22.02
N ASN A 198 29.83 -10.14 -21.13
CA ASN A 198 29.02 -10.93 -20.20
C ASN A 198 28.89 -10.23 -18.84
N ASN A 199 28.01 -10.74 -17.97
CA ASN A 199 27.93 -10.38 -16.56
C ASN A 199 27.62 -8.90 -16.29
N TYR A 200 26.62 -8.35 -17.00
CA TYR A 200 25.96 -7.14 -16.52
C TYR A 200 24.99 -7.49 -15.41
N HIS A 201 25.13 -6.84 -14.26
CA HIS A 201 24.20 -7.04 -13.16
C HIS A 201 24.04 -5.83 -12.25
N GLY A 202 22.88 -5.78 -11.61
CA GLY A 202 22.57 -4.78 -10.60
C GLY A 202 21.14 -4.89 -10.12
N THR A 203 20.91 -4.38 -8.93
CA THR A 203 19.60 -4.32 -8.28
C THR A 203 19.22 -2.89 -8.02
N PHE A 204 17.94 -2.59 -8.14
CA PHE A 204 17.42 -1.28 -7.81
C PHE A 204 16.00 -1.31 -7.27
N THR A 205 15.65 -0.24 -6.55
CA THR A 205 14.39 -0.12 -5.81
C THR A 205 13.51 0.97 -6.41
N PHE A 206 12.21 0.69 -6.52
CA PHE A 206 11.20 1.68 -6.91
C PHE A 206 9.87 1.41 -6.22
N THR A 207 8.94 2.36 -6.36
CA THR A 207 7.55 2.17 -5.94
C THR A 207 6.67 1.71 -7.10
N THR A 208 5.68 0.89 -6.81
CA THR A 208 4.64 0.43 -7.75
C THR A 208 3.25 0.78 -7.23
N GLN A 209 2.31 0.97 -8.16
CA GLN A 209 0.87 1.03 -7.89
C GLN A 209 0.13 -0.10 -8.63
N ASP A 210 0.87 -1.10 -9.11
CA ASP A 210 0.31 -2.24 -9.81
C ASP A 210 -0.43 -3.16 -8.82
N ASP A 211 -1.41 -3.90 -9.32
CA ASP A 211 -2.10 -4.93 -8.54
C ASP A 211 -1.08 -5.94 -8.00
N TYR A 212 -1.40 -6.60 -6.89
CA TYR A 212 -0.48 -7.60 -6.32
C TYR A 212 -0.24 -8.77 -7.29
N PRO A 213 1.00 -9.29 -7.39
CA PRO A 213 1.30 -10.39 -8.30
C PRO A 213 0.58 -11.66 -7.87
N THR A 214 0.16 -12.47 -8.84
CA THR A 214 -0.53 -13.75 -8.62
C THR A 214 0.35 -14.93 -9.02
N GLY A 215 0.44 -15.94 -8.15
CA GLY A 215 1.23 -17.16 -8.43
C GLY A 215 2.72 -17.05 -8.12
N ASP A 216 3.15 -15.93 -7.54
CA ASP A 216 4.51 -15.72 -7.05
C ASP A 216 4.72 -16.42 -5.72
N VAL A 217 5.98 -16.71 -5.39
CA VAL A 217 6.31 -17.28 -4.08
C VAL A 217 6.07 -16.21 -3.03
N VAL A 218 5.25 -16.55 -2.04
CA VAL A 218 5.09 -15.76 -0.82
C VAL A 218 6.15 -16.21 0.17
N ILE A 219 7.11 -15.32 0.46
CA ILE A 219 8.14 -15.56 1.48
C ILE A 219 7.55 -15.14 2.82
N LYS A 220 7.68 -16.00 3.84
CA LYS A 220 7.23 -15.76 5.23
C LYS A 220 8.42 -15.62 6.15
#